data_AF-A0A498E0L4-F1
#
_entry.id   AF-A0A498E0L4-F1
#
_cell.length_a   1.000
_cell.length_b   1.000
_cell.length_c   1.000
_cell.angle_alpha   90.00
_cell.angle_beta   90.00
_cell.angle_gamma   90.00
#
_symmetry.space_group_name_H-M   'P 1'
#
loop_
_entity.id
_entity.type
_entity.pdbx_description
1 polymer ?
#
loop_
_entity_poly.entity_id
_entity_poly.type
_entity_poly.pdbx_seq_one_letter_code
_entity_poly.pdbx_strand_id
1 'polypeptide(L)'
;MSRRGLETGLSAGLLVAALGGVAWATGQPFVFPSLGPTAFALAFRRRGTRPRSTRIVGGHAVGAVVGFAAYALIASGVTISPSLSVASTDTLRLVTSGAISVAATSWGMVELDAVHPPACATTLIVSLGLLSTPQSVATIVGSVVILVGAHQVADAMLTEMYGDDPADMGARS
;
A
#
# COMPACT_ATOMS: atom_id res chain seq x y z
N MET A 1 -7.56 -3.07 -27.07
CA MET A 1 -7.49 -2.98 -25.58
C MET A 1 -8.82 -2.42 -25.08
N SER A 2 -9.38 -2.96 -23.99
CA SER A 2 -10.61 -2.38 -23.42
C SER A 2 -10.30 -0.98 -22.85
N ARG A 3 -11.14 0.01 -23.16
CA ARG A 3 -10.99 1.40 -22.67
C ARG A 3 -10.78 1.44 -21.15
N ARG A 4 -11.50 0.59 -20.42
CA ARG A 4 -11.39 0.42 -18.96
C ARG A 4 -10.00 -0.07 -18.51
N GLY A 5 -9.39 -0.98 -19.25
CA GLY A 5 -8.04 -1.48 -18.93
C GLY A 5 -6.98 -0.39 -19.06
N LEU A 6 -7.09 0.43 -20.12
CA LEU A 6 -6.20 1.58 -20.32
C LEU A 6 -6.38 2.64 -19.21
N GLU A 7 -7.62 3.00 -18.89
CA GLU A 7 -7.94 3.96 -17.82
C GLU A 7 -7.41 3.49 -16.45
N THR A 8 -7.60 2.21 -16.13
CA THR A 8 -7.08 1.62 -14.88
C THR A 8 -5.55 1.69 -14.83
N GLY A 9 -4.88 1.28 -15.92
CA GLY A 9 -3.43 1.25 -16.00
C GLY A 9 -2.80 2.64 -15.89
N LEU A 10 -3.34 3.62 -16.62
CA LEU A 10 -2.88 5.01 -16.57
C LEU A 10 -3.09 5.62 -15.19
N SER A 11 -4.26 5.40 -14.57
CA SER A 11 -4.56 5.93 -13.24
C SER A 11 -3.63 5.34 -12.17
N ALA A 12 -3.45 4.01 -12.18
CA ALA A 12 -2.53 3.35 -11.25
C ALA A 12 -1.08 3.82 -11.47
N GLY A 13 -0.64 3.95 -12.72
CA GLY A 13 0.68 4.45 -13.07
C GLY A 13 0.92 5.88 -12.59
N LEU A 14 -0.06 6.78 -12.78
CA LEU A 14 0.03 8.17 -12.35
C LEU A 14 0.10 8.29 -10.82
N LEU A 15 -0.68 7.49 -10.10
CA LEU A 15 -0.64 7.43 -8.64
C LEU A 15 0.75 7.00 -8.12
N VAL A 16 1.35 5.99 -8.74
CA VAL A 16 2.72 5.57 -8.39
C VAL A 16 3.74 6.62 -8.80
N ALA A 17 3.58 7.27 -9.96
CA ALA A 17 4.45 8.34 -10.41
C ALA A 17 4.46 9.54 -9.46
N ALA A 18 3.31 9.89 -8.85
CA ALA A 18 3.23 10.93 -7.83
C ALA A 18 4.13 10.64 -6.64
N LEU A 19 4.09 9.41 -6.10
CA LEU A 19 5.01 8.97 -5.04
C LEU A 19 6.46 8.86 -5.53
N GLY A 20 6.67 8.48 -6.79
CA GLY A 20 7.97 8.47 -7.44
C GLY A 20 8.61 9.87 -7.48
N GLY A 21 7.81 10.91 -7.73
CA GLY A 21 8.24 12.30 -7.64
C GLY A 21 8.69 12.69 -6.24
N VAL A 22 7.94 12.29 -5.20
CA VAL A 22 8.32 12.51 -3.79
C VAL A 22 9.61 11.78 -3.45
N ALA A 23 9.73 10.51 -3.86
CA ALA A 23 10.94 9.72 -3.65
C ALA A 23 12.16 10.36 -4.34
N TRP A 24 11.99 10.81 -5.60
CA TRP A 24 13.03 11.48 -6.36
C TRP A 24 13.47 12.80 -5.72
N ALA A 25 12.53 13.61 -5.22
CA ALA A 25 12.82 14.90 -4.61
C ALA A 25 13.47 14.78 -3.21
N THR A 26 13.12 13.74 -2.45
CA THR A 26 13.52 13.61 -1.02
C THR A 26 14.62 12.56 -0.78
N GLY A 27 14.85 11.66 -1.73
CA GLY A 27 15.71 10.47 -1.55
C GLY A 27 15.13 9.42 -0.58
N GLN A 28 13.91 9.61 -0.08
CA GLN A 28 13.26 8.67 0.83
C GLN A 28 12.51 7.57 0.06
N PRO A 29 12.35 6.36 0.65
CA PRO A 29 11.75 5.21 -0.03
C PRO A 29 10.22 5.29 -0.09
N PHE A 30 9.68 6.34 -0.73
CA PHE A 30 8.22 6.54 -0.86
C PHE A 30 7.56 5.55 -1.82
N VAL A 31 8.35 4.82 -2.62
CA VAL A 31 7.88 3.79 -3.55
C VAL A 31 8.38 2.43 -3.09
N PHE A 32 7.46 1.50 -2.86
CA PHE A 32 7.74 0.13 -2.43
C PHE A 32 6.69 -0.85 -3.00
N PRO A 33 7.02 -2.16 -3.11
CA PRO A 33 6.24 -3.10 -3.92
C PRO A 33 4.73 -3.18 -3.61
N SER A 34 4.32 -3.03 -2.34
CA SER A 34 2.91 -3.13 -1.98
C SER A 34 2.03 -1.98 -2.49
N LEU A 35 2.62 -0.85 -2.91
CA LEU A 35 1.88 0.29 -3.43
C LEU A 35 1.34 0.05 -4.84
N GLY A 36 1.99 -0.79 -5.64
CA GLY A 36 1.51 -1.13 -6.99
C GLY A 36 0.11 -1.75 -6.98
N PRO A 37 -0.09 -2.90 -6.29
CA PRO A 37 -1.42 -3.49 -6.12
C PRO A 37 -2.42 -2.58 -5.40
N THR A 38 -1.97 -1.69 -4.51
CA THR A 38 -2.83 -0.70 -3.85
C THR A 38 -3.34 0.35 -4.83
N ALA A 39 -2.45 0.93 -5.65
CA ALA A 39 -2.80 1.88 -6.70
C ALA A 39 -3.70 1.22 -7.76
N PHE A 40 -3.43 -0.03 -8.12
CA PHE A 40 -4.30 -0.81 -8.99
C PHE A 40 -5.69 -1.01 -8.38
N ALA A 41 -5.78 -1.38 -7.10
CA ALA A 41 -7.06 -1.57 -6.42
C ALA A 41 -7.89 -0.29 -6.34
N LEU A 42 -7.23 0.86 -6.13
CA LEU A 42 -7.86 2.18 -6.20
C LEU A 42 -8.38 2.46 -7.62
N ALA A 43 -7.53 2.30 -8.64
CA ALA A 43 -7.86 2.58 -10.03
C ALA A 43 -8.90 1.64 -10.65
N PHE A 44 -8.96 0.37 -10.21
CA PHE A 44 -9.82 -0.66 -10.81
C PHE A 44 -11.27 -0.61 -10.30
N ARG A 45 -11.51 -0.03 -9.12
CA ARG A 45 -12.82 0.01 -8.49
C ARG A 45 -13.83 0.78 -9.35
N ARG A 46 -15.10 0.35 -9.29
CA ARG A 46 -16.18 0.97 -10.08
C ARG A 46 -16.44 2.39 -9.56
N ARG A 47 -16.52 3.37 -10.47
CA ARG A 47 -17.01 4.73 -10.19
C ARG A 47 -18.30 4.64 -9.36
N GLY A 48 -18.36 5.38 -8.26
CA GLY A 48 -19.47 5.38 -7.28
C GLY A 48 -19.23 4.55 -6.01
N THR A 49 -18.29 3.59 -6.01
CA THR A 49 -17.88 2.89 -4.78
C THR A 49 -16.66 3.55 -4.18
N ARG A 50 -16.85 4.57 -3.32
CA ARG A 50 -15.74 5.19 -2.58
C ARG A 50 -14.89 4.09 -1.90
N PRO A 51 -13.57 4.06 -2.13
CA PRO A 51 -12.67 3.25 -1.33
C PRO A 51 -12.90 3.60 0.13
N ARG A 52 -12.99 2.58 1.00
CA ARG A 52 -12.89 2.83 2.44
C ARG A 52 -11.41 3.13 2.68
N SER A 53 -10.98 4.37 2.40
CA SER A 53 -9.61 4.86 2.53
C SER A 53 -8.99 4.49 3.88
N THR A 54 -9.83 4.48 4.91
CA THR A 54 -9.51 4.02 6.26
C THR A 54 -9.04 2.56 6.32
N ARG A 55 -9.58 1.66 5.49
CA ARG A 55 -9.13 0.25 5.40
C ARG A 55 -7.78 0.11 4.72
N ILE A 56 -7.51 0.91 3.69
CA ILE A 56 -6.22 0.89 2.99
C ILE A 56 -5.13 1.37 3.94
N VAL A 57 -5.32 2.57 4.52
CA VAL A 57 -4.38 3.15 5.49
C VAL A 57 -4.25 2.25 6.72
N GLY A 58 -5.37 1.80 7.28
CA GLY A 58 -5.42 0.92 8.45
C GLY A 58 -4.72 -0.41 8.22
N GLY A 59 -4.98 -1.08 7.09
CA GLY A 59 -4.34 -2.34 6.74
C GLY A 59 -2.83 -2.20 6.64
N HIS A 60 -2.35 -1.17 5.92
CA HIS A 60 -0.92 -0.89 5.82
C HIS A 60 -0.29 -0.50 7.16
N ALA A 61 -0.99 0.26 8.00
CA ALA A 61 -0.51 0.61 9.35
C ALA A 61 -0.37 -0.64 10.23
N VAL A 62 -1.37 -1.52 10.22
CA VAL A 62 -1.30 -2.82 10.93
C VAL A 62 -0.13 -3.64 10.41
N GLY A 63 -0.01 -3.81 9.09
CA GLY A 63 1.07 -4.58 8.49
C GLY A 63 2.47 -4.03 8.79
N ALA A 64 2.64 -2.70 8.75
CA ALA A 64 3.92 -2.06 9.07
C ALA A 64 4.29 -2.23 10.55
N VAL A 65 3.34 -2.03 11.47
CA VAL A 65 3.57 -2.18 12.92
C VAL A 65 3.83 -3.63 13.31
N VAL A 66 3.01 -4.56 12.83
CA VAL A 66 3.17 -6.00 13.11
C VAL A 66 4.45 -6.53 12.48
N GLY A 67 4.75 -6.13 11.23
CA GLY A 67 6.00 -6.49 10.56
C GLY A 67 7.23 -5.97 11.31
N PHE A 68 7.18 -4.73 11.81
CA PHE A 68 8.27 -4.13 12.58
C PHE A 68 8.46 -4.83 13.93
N ALA A 69 7.37 -5.13 14.64
CA ALA A 69 7.43 -5.86 15.91
C ALA A 69 8.05 -7.26 15.73
N ALA A 70 7.60 -8.01 14.73
CA ALA A 70 8.17 -9.34 14.43
C ALA A 70 9.66 -9.25 14.04
N TYR A 71 10.02 -8.27 13.21
CA TYR A 71 11.42 -8.02 12.85
C TYR A 71 12.28 -7.75 14.07
N ALA A 72 11.87 -6.80 14.91
CA ALA A 72 12.62 -6.38 16.08
C ALA A 72 12.81 -7.52 17.09
N LEU A 73 11.83 -8.41 17.24
CA LEU A 73 11.88 -9.53 18.18
C LEU A 73 12.65 -10.73 17.65
N ILE A 74 12.64 -10.99 16.34
CA ILE A 74 13.10 -12.27 15.76
C ILE A 74 14.33 -12.09 14.87
N ALA A 75 14.32 -11.09 13.99
CA ALA A 75 15.25 -10.97 12.87
C ALA A 75 16.10 -9.68 12.90
N SER A 76 16.17 -9.00 14.04
CA SER A 76 16.92 -7.75 14.22
C SER A 76 18.38 -7.89 13.74
N GLY A 77 18.82 -6.93 12.92
CA GLY A 77 20.18 -6.87 12.39
C GLY A 77 20.40 -7.73 11.13
N VAL A 78 19.38 -8.43 10.65
CA VAL A 78 19.43 -9.23 9.42
C VAL A 78 18.53 -8.58 8.37
N THR A 79 18.92 -8.59 7.10
CA THR A 79 18.09 -8.15 5.98
C THR A 79 18.13 -9.20 4.88
N ILE A 80 16.97 -9.48 4.26
CA ILE A 80 16.90 -10.40 3.13
C ILE A 80 17.81 -9.90 1.99
N SER A 81 18.74 -10.73 1.56
CA SER A 81 19.74 -10.41 0.53
C SER A 81 20.18 -11.67 -0.22
N PRO A 82 20.55 -11.58 -1.51
CA PRO A 82 21.13 -12.70 -2.25
C PRO A 82 22.42 -13.26 -1.64
N SER A 83 23.11 -12.50 -0.79
CA SER A 83 24.35 -12.92 -0.12
C SER A 83 24.15 -13.83 1.09
N LEU A 84 22.90 -14.06 1.53
CA LEU A 84 22.63 -14.92 2.67
C LEU A 84 22.93 -16.39 2.36
N SER A 85 23.63 -17.05 3.28
CA SER A 85 23.92 -18.48 3.15
C SER A 85 22.64 -19.31 3.27
N VAL A 86 22.53 -20.31 2.39
CA VAL A 86 21.43 -21.28 2.40
C VAL A 86 21.40 -22.03 3.72
N ALA A 87 20.20 -22.25 4.28
CA ALA A 87 19.98 -22.99 5.53
C ALA A 87 20.75 -22.43 6.74
N SER A 88 21.01 -21.12 6.76
CA SER A 88 21.62 -20.43 7.90
C SER A 88 20.59 -20.03 8.95
N THR A 89 21.08 -19.78 10.17
CA THR A 89 20.28 -19.21 11.26
C THR A 89 19.62 -17.89 10.87
N ASP A 90 20.31 -17.05 10.11
CA ASP A 90 19.78 -15.77 9.62
C ASP A 90 18.62 -15.94 8.64
N THR A 91 18.74 -16.88 7.69
CA THR A 91 17.60 -17.20 6.81
C THR A 91 16.42 -17.77 7.58
N LEU A 92 16.66 -18.60 8.60
CA LEU A 92 15.61 -19.13 9.46
C LEU A 92 14.91 -18.01 10.24
N ARG A 93 15.67 -17.08 10.84
CA ARG A 93 15.12 -15.91 11.55
C ARG A 93 14.23 -15.06 10.66
N LEU A 94 14.65 -14.77 9.42
CA LEU A 94 13.85 -14.00 8.46
C LEU A 94 12.56 -14.73 8.05
N VAL A 95 12.64 -16.04 7.76
CA VAL A 95 11.46 -16.85 7.42
C VAL A 95 10.47 -16.90 8.58
N THR A 96 10.95 -17.13 9.80
CA THR A 96 10.11 -17.14 11.01
C THR A 96 9.48 -15.77 11.25
N SER A 97 10.26 -14.69 11.14
CA SER A 97 9.75 -13.31 11.24
C SER A 97 8.64 -13.04 10.22
N GLY A 98 8.87 -13.38 8.95
CA GLY A 98 7.90 -13.18 7.86
C GLY A 98 6.63 -14.02 8.00
N ALA A 99 6.74 -15.29 8.39
CA ALA A 99 5.57 -16.15 8.54
C ALA A 99 4.68 -15.70 9.71
N ILE A 100 5.28 -15.43 10.88
CA ILE A 100 4.55 -14.98 12.07
C ILE A 100 3.91 -13.61 11.83
N SER A 101 4.66 -12.67 11.23
CA SER A 101 4.16 -11.32 10.98
C SER A 101 2.95 -11.31 10.03
N VAL A 102 2.98 -12.11 8.96
CA VAL A 102 1.87 -12.20 8.00
C VAL A 102 0.64 -12.82 8.63
N ALA A 103 0.80 -13.89 9.43
CA ALA A 103 -0.31 -14.50 10.16
C ALA A 103 -0.97 -13.49 11.11
N ALA A 104 -0.16 -12.80 11.93
CA ALA A 104 -0.63 -11.79 12.88
C ALA A 104 -1.26 -10.58 12.17
N THR A 105 -0.69 -10.12 11.05
CA THR A 105 -1.26 -9.01 10.27
C THR A 105 -2.60 -9.39 9.67
N SER A 106 -2.69 -10.59 9.08
CA SER A 106 -3.92 -11.07 8.46
C SER A 106 -5.05 -11.16 9.49
N TRP A 107 -4.74 -11.70 10.68
CA TRP A 107 -5.67 -11.73 11.80
C TRP A 107 -6.06 -10.32 12.26
N GLY A 108 -5.08 -9.44 12.50
CA GLY A 108 -5.33 -8.06 12.94
C GLY A 108 -6.15 -7.23 11.96
N MET A 109 -5.94 -7.41 10.64
CA MET A 109 -6.77 -6.74 9.63
C MET A 109 -8.22 -7.19 9.65
N VAL A 110 -8.50 -8.47 9.93
CA VAL A 110 -9.87 -8.98 10.05
C VAL A 110 -10.54 -8.40 11.29
N GLU A 111 -9.86 -8.45 12.43
CA GLU A 111 -10.39 -7.95 13.71
C GLU A 111 -10.66 -6.44 13.68
N LEU A 112 -9.82 -5.67 12.99
CA LEU A 112 -9.93 -4.22 12.91
C LEU A 112 -10.79 -3.74 11.71
N ASP A 113 -11.49 -4.63 11.00
CA ASP A 113 -12.20 -4.35 9.74
C ASP A 113 -11.35 -3.56 8.72
N ALA A 114 -10.05 -3.82 8.69
CA ALA A 114 -9.04 -3.12 7.90
C ALA A 114 -8.45 -3.99 6.78
N VAL A 115 -9.23 -4.95 6.27
CA VAL A 115 -8.78 -5.89 5.23
C VAL A 115 -8.38 -5.16 3.96
N HIS A 116 -7.08 -5.17 3.69
CA HIS A 116 -6.45 -4.69 2.46
C HIS A 116 -5.31 -5.64 2.09
N PRO A 117 -5.54 -6.63 1.21
CA PRO A 117 -4.55 -7.69 0.93
C PRO A 117 -3.13 -7.21 0.59
N PRO A 118 -2.91 -6.09 -0.14
CA PRO A 118 -1.57 -5.56 -0.36
C PRO A 118 -0.78 -5.22 0.92
N ALA A 119 -1.43 -5.03 2.07
CA ALA A 119 -0.75 -4.80 3.35
C ALA A 119 0.07 -6.01 3.84
N CYS A 120 -0.26 -7.24 3.41
CA CYS A 120 0.60 -8.40 3.69
C CYS A 120 1.98 -8.25 3.03
N ALA A 121 2.06 -7.62 1.86
CA ALA A 121 3.35 -7.31 1.24
C ALA A 121 4.11 -6.23 2.01
N THR A 122 3.42 -5.21 2.56
CA THR A 122 4.04 -4.24 3.49
C THR A 122 4.64 -4.93 4.71
N THR A 123 3.89 -5.87 5.27
CA THR A 123 4.34 -6.68 6.40
C THR A 123 5.64 -7.38 6.09
N LEU A 124 5.72 -8.06 4.93
CA LEU A 124 6.94 -8.75 4.50
C LEU A 124 8.10 -7.79 4.24
N ILE A 125 7.87 -6.63 3.62
CA ILE A 125 8.90 -5.62 3.39
C ILE A 125 9.56 -5.24 4.73
N VAL A 126 8.76 -5.02 5.77
CA VAL A 126 9.26 -4.63 7.09
C VAL A 126 9.85 -5.84 7.83
N SER A 127 9.15 -6.97 7.87
CA SER A 127 9.56 -8.16 8.64
C SER A 127 10.79 -8.87 8.09
N LEU A 128 11.13 -8.63 6.82
CA LEU A 128 12.35 -9.13 6.17
C LEU A 128 13.52 -8.13 6.20
N GLY A 129 13.37 -7.01 6.90
CA GLY A 129 14.46 -6.07 7.14
C GLY A 129 14.74 -5.05 6.03
N LEU A 130 13.84 -4.89 5.04
CA LEU A 130 14.06 -3.95 3.92
C LEU A 130 13.73 -2.51 4.32
N LEU A 131 12.67 -2.30 5.10
CA LEU A 131 12.22 -0.99 5.61
C LEU A 131 11.83 -1.11 7.09
N SER A 132 12.79 -1.54 7.91
CA SER A 132 12.56 -1.99 9.29
C SER A 132 13.06 -1.02 10.36
N THR A 133 13.07 0.29 10.08
CA THR A 133 13.32 1.33 11.09
C THR A 133 12.03 2.07 11.46
N PRO A 134 11.93 2.70 12.65
CA PRO A 134 10.76 3.52 13.00
C PRO A 134 10.46 4.61 11.96
N GLN A 135 11.50 5.26 11.43
CA GLN A 135 11.36 6.24 10.36
C GLN A 135 10.81 5.60 9.09
N SER A 136 11.31 4.42 8.70
CA SER A 136 10.80 3.71 7.52
C SER A 136 9.32 3.31 7.67
N VAL A 137 8.89 2.89 8.87
CA VAL A 137 7.48 2.60 9.16
C VAL A 137 6.62 3.86 9.01
N ALA A 138 7.09 5.01 9.52
CA ALA A 138 6.40 6.29 9.32
C ALA A 138 6.33 6.68 7.83
N THR A 139 7.42 6.50 7.08
CA THR A 139 7.45 6.72 5.62
C THR A 139 6.45 5.84 4.89
N ILE A 140 6.34 4.55 5.25
CA ILE A 140 5.38 3.62 4.65
C ILE A 140 3.94 4.14 4.85
N VAL A 141 3.56 4.48 6.07
CA VAL A 141 2.21 4.97 6.37
C VAL A 141 1.97 6.31 5.67
N GLY A 142 2.96 7.21 5.67
CA GLY A 142 2.92 8.48 4.96
C GLY A 142 2.71 8.31 3.45
N SER A 143 3.45 7.40 2.80
CA SER A 143 3.26 7.06 1.39
C SER A 143 1.84 6.60 1.08
N VAL A 144 1.27 5.75 1.93
CA VAL A 144 -0.09 5.23 1.72
C VAL A 144 -1.13 6.34 1.87
N VAL A 145 -0.96 7.24 2.85
CA VAL A 145 -1.81 8.43 3.01
C VAL A 145 -1.73 9.33 1.78
N ILE A 146 -0.53 9.61 1.28
CA ILE A 146 -0.33 10.42 0.06
C ILE A 146 -0.96 9.74 -1.16
N LEU A 147 -0.77 8.43 -1.32
CA LEU A 147 -1.36 7.66 -2.43
C LEU A 147 -2.88 7.78 -2.47
N VAL A 148 -3.50 7.55 -1.31
CA VAL A 148 -4.95 7.64 -1.15
C VAL A 148 -5.42 9.07 -1.37
N GLY A 149 -4.71 10.06 -0.82
CA GLY A 149 -5.01 11.48 -1.03
C GLY A 149 -4.97 11.87 -2.51
N ALA A 150 -3.92 11.46 -3.24
CA ALA A 150 -3.77 11.71 -4.67
C ALA A 150 -4.93 11.12 -5.48
N HIS A 151 -5.37 9.91 -5.13
CA HIS A 151 -6.53 9.29 -5.78
C HIS A 151 -7.83 10.06 -5.50
N GLN A 152 -8.06 10.48 -4.27
CA GLN A 152 -9.26 11.24 -3.91
C GLN A 152 -9.32 12.60 -4.62
N VAL A 153 -8.18 13.27 -4.78
CA VAL A 153 -8.09 14.52 -5.55
C VAL A 153 -8.38 14.26 -7.03
N ALA A 154 -7.79 13.22 -7.62
CA ALA A 154 -8.05 12.86 -9.01
C ALA A 154 -9.52 12.53 -9.26
N ASP A 155 -10.15 11.76 -8.36
CA ASP A 155 -11.57 11.41 -8.44
C ASP A 155 -12.48 12.64 -8.30
N ALA A 156 -12.14 13.59 -7.41
CA ALA A 156 -12.88 14.84 -7.26
C ALA A 156 -12.81 15.69 -8.55
N MET A 157 -11.62 15.86 -9.12
CA MET A 157 -11.42 16.64 -10.36
C MET A 157 -12.17 16.02 -11.54
N LEU A 158 -12.16 14.69 -11.67
CA LEU A 158 -12.92 14.00 -12.73
C LEU A 158 -14.44 14.15 -12.54
N THR A 159 -14.91 14.21 -11.29
CA THR A 159 -16.33 14.42 -10.98
C THR A 159 -16.75 15.85 -11.29
N GLU A 160 -15.93 16.85 -10.97
CA GLU A 160 -16.18 18.25 -11.34
C GLU A 160 -16.18 18.45 -12.87
N MET A 161 -15.25 17.82 -13.59
CA MET A 161 -15.14 17.97 -15.04
C MET A 161 -16.24 17.26 -15.85
N TYR A 162 -16.86 16.20 -15.30
CA TYR A 162 -17.84 15.36 -16.00
C TYR A 162 -19.21 15.33 -15.32
N GLY A 163 -19.38 16.01 -14.18
CA GLY A 163 -20.60 16.04 -13.36
C GLY A 163 -21.68 17.02 -13.83
N ASP A 164 -21.39 17.87 -14.82
CA ASP A 164 -22.33 18.84 -15.39
C ASP A 164 -22.97 18.36 -16.72
N ASP A 165 -23.30 17.07 -16.82
CA ASP A 165 -24.03 16.56 -18.00
C ASP A 165 -25.54 16.96 -17.87
N PRO A 166 -26.12 17.74 -18.80
CA PRO A 166 -27.50 18.26 -18.70
C PRO A 166 -28.59 17.18 -18.59
N ALA A 167 -28.24 15.89 -18.72
CA ALA A 167 -29.13 14.77 -18.49
C ALA A 167 -29.60 14.62 -17.02
N ASP A 168 -28.83 15.10 -16.03
CA ASP A 168 -29.22 14.99 -14.60
C ASP A 168 -30.16 16.12 -14.13
N MET A 169 -30.31 17.19 -14.92
CA MET A 169 -31.29 18.26 -14.66
C MET A 169 -32.73 17.87 -15.05
N GLY A 170 -32.92 16.86 -15.91
CA GLY A 170 -34.25 16.41 -16.35
C GLY A 170 -34.96 15.46 -15.38
N ALA A 171 -34.26 14.95 -14.36
CA ALA A 171 -34.81 14.01 -13.38
C ALA A 171 -35.24 14.67 -12.06
N ARG A 172 -35.07 15.99 -11.94
CA ARG A 172 -35.42 16.79 -10.75
C ARG A 172 -36.61 17.74 -10.94
N SER A 173 -37.34 17.63 -12.04
CA SER A 173 -38.62 18.31 -12.30
C SER A 173 -39.78 17.34 -12.20
#